data_AF-A0A7W0X9N9-F1
#
_entry.id   AF-A0A7W0X9N9-F1
#
_cell.length_a   1.000
_cell.length_b   1.000
_cell.length_c   1.000
_cell.angle_alpha   90.00
_cell.angle_beta   90.00
_cell.angle_gamma   90.00
#
_symmetry.space_group_name_H-M   'P 1'
#
loop_
_entity.id
_entity.type
_entity.pdbx_description
1 polymer ?
#
loop_
_entity_poly.entity_id
_entity_poly.type
_entity_poly.pdbx_seq_one_letter_code
_entity_poly.pdbx_strand_id
1 'polypeptide(L)'
;MSTTHAKQVADWLASHPAPIHKAEVPAWSERVKTELGESALSDLVDLLAHGDLEQQYQAVAAARVLGAEVWAEGEEPTMSWSVTLPGEPQPRSVRPMHQLAS
;
A
#
# COMPACT_ATOMS: atom_id res chain seq x y z
N MET A 1 7.26 -9.72 -11.40
CA MET A 1 7.16 -10.92 -10.56
C MET A 1 7.11 -10.44 -9.13
N SER A 2 5.99 -10.63 -8.42
CA SER A 2 5.88 -10.26 -7.01
C SER A 2 6.86 -11.15 -6.24
N THR A 3 7.71 -10.56 -5.39
CA THR A 3 8.57 -11.32 -4.48
C THR A 3 7.66 -12.19 -3.59
N THR A 4 8.16 -13.32 -3.09
CA THR A 4 7.37 -14.21 -2.22
C THR A 4 6.75 -13.47 -1.02
N HIS A 5 7.39 -12.39 -0.58
CA HIS A 5 6.96 -11.57 0.54
C HIS A 5 5.82 -10.61 0.17
N ALA A 6 5.87 -9.94 -0.99
CA ALA A 6 4.78 -9.10 -1.47
C ALA A 6 3.46 -9.87 -1.68
N LYS A 7 3.56 -11.13 -2.12
CA LYS A 7 2.39 -12.02 -2.17
C LYS A 7 1.83 -12.31 -0.77
N GLN A 8 2.68 -12.58 0.22
CA GLN A 8 2.23 -12.84 1.59
C GLN A 8 1.53 -11.62 2.21
N VAL A 9 2.06 -10.42 1.96
CA VAL A 9 1.43 -9.16 2.37
C VAL A 9 0.07 -8.98 1.69
N ALA A 10 -0.03 -9.26 0.39
CA ALA A 10 -1.30 -9.20 -0.34
C ALA A 10 -2.34 -10.21 0.20
N ASP A 11 -1.94 -11.46 0.44
CA ASP A 11 -2.80 -12.51 0.98
C ASP A 11 -3.30 -12.15 2.40
N TRP A 12 -2.44 -11.53 3.21
CA TRP A 12 -2.81 -11.02 4.53
C TRP A 12 -3.84 -9.88 4.44
N LEU A 13 -3.61 -8.90 3.55
CA LEU A 13 -4.54 -7.78 3.34
C LEU A 13 -5.89 -8.25 2.81
N ALA A 14 -5.92 -9.27 1.94
CA ALA A 14 -7.16 -9.87 1.45
C ALA A 14 -7.93 -10.57 2.58
N SER A 15 -7.23 -11.19 3.52
CA SER A 15 -7.85 -11.86 4.69
C SER A 15 -8.24 -10.88 5.79
N HIS A 16 -7.63 -9.69 5.82
CA HIS A 16 -7.83 -8.65 6.83
C HIS A 16 -7.97 -7.26 6.17
N PRO A 17 -9.03 -7.05 5.38
CA PRO A 17 -9.19 -5.80 4.64
C PRO A 17 -9.33 -4.60 5.58
N ALA A 18 -8.88 -3.45 5.11
CA ALA A 18 -9.06 -2.18 5.78
C ALA A 18 -10.56 -1.96 6.06
N PRO A 19 -10.92 -1.62 7.31
CA PRO A 19 -12.33 -1.54 7.70
C PRO A 19 -13.01 -0.32 7.07
N ILE A 20 -14.28 -0.49 6.72
CA ILE A 20 -15.14 0.59 6.23
C ILE A 20 -15.63 1.44 7.40
N HIS A 21 -15.83 0.83 8.58
CA HIS A 21 -16.32 1.53 9.76
C HIS A 21 -15.18 2.10 10.60
N LYS A 22 -15.27 3.40 10.92
CA LYS A 22 -14.25 4.13 11.71
C LYS A 22 -13.96 3.50 13.07
N ALA A 23 -14.94 2.83 13.69
CA ALA A 23 -14.77 2.20 15.00
C ALA A 23 -13.77 1.03 14.99
N GLU A 24 -13.57 0.38 13.84
CA GLU A 24 -12.70 -0.78 13.69
C GLU A 24 -11.27 -0.40 13.28
N VAL A 25 -11.06 0.83 12.80
CA VAL A 25 -9.76 1.35 12.35
C VAL A 25 -8.66 1.20 13.42
N PRO A 26 -8.89 1.50 14.72
CA PRO A 26 -7.84 1.34 15.73
C PRO A 26 -7.37 -0.12 15.87
N ALA A 27 -8.31 -1.07 15.96
CA ALA A 27 -7.99 -2.48 16.10
C ALA A 27 -7.25 -3.02 14.86
N TRP A 28 -7.73 -2.66 13.66
CA TRP A 28 -7.05 -3.03 12.42
C TRP A 28 -5.64 -2.42 12.31
N SER A 29 -5.48 -1.15 12.70
CA SER A 29 -4.18 -0.47 12.65
C SER A 29 -3.16 -1.13 13.57
N GLU A 30 -3.58 -1.54 14.77
CA GLU A 30 -2.69 -2.28 15.67
C GLU A 30 -2.27 -3.62 15.07
N ARG A 31 -3.19 -4.35 14.42
CA ARG A 31 -2.86 -5.59 13.72
C ARG A 31 -1.87 -5.39 12.58
N VAL A 32 -2.02 -4.34 11.78
CA VAL A 32 -1.05 -3.99 10.72
C VAL A 32 0.34 -3.77 11.32
N LYS A 33 0.45 -3.02 12.42
CA LYS A 33 1.73 -2.77 13.08
C LYS A 33 2.36 -4.03 13.68
N THR A 34 1.56 -4.91 14.28
CA THR A 34 2.07 -6.10 14.97
C THR A 34 2.35 -7.28 14.05
N GLU A 35 1.54 -7.46 13.01
CA GLU A 35 1.59 -8.62 12.12
C GLU A 35 2.38 -8.36 10.83
N LEU A 36 2.32 -7.14 10.26
CA LEU A 36 3.11 -6.78 9.06
C LEU A 36 4.40 -6.05 9.44
N GLY A 37 4.29 -5.03 10.30
CA GLY A 37 5.41 -4.20 10.73
C GLY A 37 6.06 -3.36 9.62
N GLU A 38 7.04 -2.53 9.99
CA GLU A 38 7.71 -1.59 9.06
C GLU A 38 8.44 -2.30 7.90
N SER A 39 8.87 -3.56 8.09
CA SER A 39 9.50 -4.36 7.03
C SER A 39 8.60 -4.59 5.81
N ALA A 40 7.27 -4.52 5.98
CA ALA A 40 6.32 -4.67 4.89
C ALA A 40 6.22 -3.44 3.98
N LEU A 41 6.81 -2.28 4.34
CA LEU A 41 6.69 -1.05 3.56
C LEU A 41 7.20 -1.19 2.12
N SER A 42 8.27 -1.95 1.88
CA SER A 42 8.76 -2.21 0.52
C SER A 42 7.74 -3.01 -0.29
N ASP A 43 7.16 -4.05 0.31
CA ASP A 43 6.18 -4.91 -0.34
C ASP A 43 4.87 -4.16 -0.62
N LEU A 44 4.45 -3.28 0.28
CA LEU A 44 3.29 -2.42 0.08
C LEU A 44 3.51 -1.48 -1.11
N VAL A 45 4.72 -0.96 -1.29
CA VAL A 45 5.08 -0.15 -2.48
C VAL A 45 5.07 -0.99 -3.75
N ASP A 46 5.53 -2.24 -3.70
CA ASP A 46 5.44 -3.16 -4.85
C ASP A 46 3.97 -3.43 -5.24
N LEU A 47 3.08 -3.53 -4.25
CA LEU A 47 1.63 -3.65 -4.47
C LEU A 47 1.03 -2.37 -5.07
N LEU A 48 1.54 -1.19 -4.72
CA LEU A 48 1.14 0.07 -5.39
C LEU A 48 1.51 0.08 -6.88
N ALA A 49 2.64 -0.54 -7.24
CA ALA A 49 3.12 -0.60 -8.62
C ALA A 49 2.46 -1.70 -9.46
N HIS A 50 2.17 -2.85 -8.84
CA HIS A 50 1.86 -4.09 -9.57
C HIS A 50 0.56 -4.76 -9.14
N GLY A 51 -0.04 -4.34 -8.03
CA GLY A 51 -1.30 -4.88 -7.56
C GLY A 51 -2.47 -4.46 -8.46
N ASP A 52 -3.59 -5.18 -8.35
CA ASP A 52 -4.85 -4.68 -8.87
C ASP A 52 -5.36 -3.48 -8.05
N LEU A 53 -6.48 -2.89 -8.47
CA LEU A 53 -7.03 -1.69 -7.84
C LEU A 53 -7.35 -1.91 -6.35
N GLU A 54 -7.89 -3.07 -5.99
CA GLU A 54 -8.21 -3.39 -4.60
C GLU A 54 -6.94 -3.51 -3.76
N GLN A 55 -5.96 -4.27 -4.26
CA GLN A 55 -4.66 -4.44 -3.62
C GLN A 55 -3.94 -3.09 -3.41
N GLN A 56 -4.02 -2.18 -4.38
CA GLN A 56 -3.44 -0.85 -4.24
C GLN A 56 -4.12 -0.06 -3.13
N TYR A 57 -5.45 -0.03 -3.07
CA TYR A 57 -6.15 0.68 -2.00
C TYR A 57 -5.83 0.12 -0.60
N GLN A 58 -5.78 -1.21 -0.48
CA GLN A 58 -5.38 -1.86 0.76
C GLN A 58 -3.94 -1.53 1.13
N ALA A 59 -3.04 -1.50 0.14
CA ALA A 59 -1.64 -1.15 0.35
C ALA A 59 -1.46 0.31 0.81
N VAL A 60 -2.22 1.26 0.24
CA VAL A 60 -2.24 2.66 0.71
C VAL A 60 -2.63 2.74 2.18
N ALA A 61 -3.72 2.06 2.56
CA ALA A 61 -4.21 2.11 3.94
C ALA A 61 -3.18 1.55 4.92
N ALA A 62 -2.59 0.39 4.60
CA ALA A 62 -1.61 -0.25 5.47
C ALA A 62 -0.29 0.55 5.55
N ALA A 63 0.19 1.09 4.42
CA ALA A 63 1.41 1.90 4.39
C ALA A 63 1.28 3.16 5.26
N ARG A 64 0.11 3.81 5.24
CA ARG A 64 -0.18 4.97 6.10
C ARG A 64 -0.21 4.61 7.59
N VAL A 65 -0.74 3.45 7.95
CA VAL A 65 -0.69 2.96 9.34
C VAL A 65 0.75 2.76 9.81
N LEU A 66 1.62 2.29 8.92
CA LEU A 66 3.06 2.10 9.17
C LEU A 66 3.87 3.40 9.06
N GLY A 67 3.22 4.55 8.90
CA GLY A 67 3.86 5.86 8.94
C GLY A 67 4.35 6.39 7.60
N ALA A 68 4.09 5.71 6.48
CA ALA A 68 4.38 6.26 5.16
C ALA A 68 3.35 7.33 4.78
N GLU A 69 3.81 8.39 4.12
CA GLU A 69 2.92 9.31 3.43
C GLU A 69 2.68 8.79 2.00
N VAL A 70 1.41 8.66 1.63
CA VAL A 70 1.03 8.15 0.30
C VAL A 70 -0.05 9.04 -0.27
N TRP A 71 0.19 9.64 -1.43
CA TRP A 71 -0.73 10.55 -2.11
C TRP A 71 -0.96 10.12 -3.55
N ALA A 72 -2.21 10.22 -4.01
CA ALA A 72 -2.52 10.09 -5.42
C ALA A 72 -2.15 11.40 -6.14
N GLU A 73 -1.43 11.32 -7.24
CA GLU A 73 -1.10 12.44 -8.12
C GLU A 73 -1.65 12.18 -9.52
N GLY A 74 -2.36 13.17 -10.07
CA GLY A 74 -2.99 13.09 -11.39
C GLY A 74 -4.37 12.42 -11.39
N GLU A 75 -4.81 12.02 -12.57
CA GLU A 75 -6.09 11.35 -12.81
C GLU A 75 -5.85 10.07 -13.63
N GLU A 76 -6.75 9.09 -13.46
CA GLU A 76 -6.81 7.90 -14.30
C GLU A 76 -6.89 8.28 -15.81
N PRO A 77 -6.13 7.62 -16.71
CA PRO A 77 -5.26 6.46 -16.49
C PRO A 77 -3.79 6.84 -16.20
N THR A 78 -3.48 8.11 -15.94
CA THR A 78 -2.10 8.59 -15.76
C THR A 78 -1.69 8.76 -14.30
N MET A 79 -2.54 8.28 -13.40
CA MET A 79 -2.37 8.45 -11.96
C MET A 79 -1.04 7.82 -11.49
N SER A 80 -0.41 8.45 -10.52
CA SER A 80 0.74 7.87 -9.82
C SER A 80 0.60 8.03 -8.32
N TRP A 81 1.30 7.18 -7.57
CA TRP A 81 1.39 7.29 -6.13
C TRP A 81 2.69 8.01 -5.75
N SER A 82 2.56 9.12 -5.04
CA SER A 82 3.67 9.81 -4.39
C SER A 82 3.86 9.24 -2.99
N VAL A 83 4.98 8.57 -2.76
CA VAL A 83 5.22 7.82 -1.53
C VAL A 83 6.46 8.36 -0.81
N THR A 84 6.33 8.73 0.46
CA THR A 84 7.45 9.05 1.35
C THR A 84 7.49 8.01 2.46
N LEU A 85 8.56 7.22 2.53
CA LEU A 85 8.73 6.24 3.61
C LEU A 85 9.26 6.91 4.90
N PRO A 86 9.00 6.34 6.08
CA PRO A 86 9.63 6.78 7.32
C PRO A 86 11.16 6.83 7.19
N GLY A 87 11.76 7.97 7.51
CA GLY A 87 13.22 8.18 7.42
C GLY A 87 13.73 8.54 6.03
N GLU A 88 12.90 8.56 4.99
CA GLU A 88 13.26 9.06 3.67
C GLU A 88 12.90 10.54 3.51
N PRO A 89 13.85 11.40 3.08
CA PRO A 89 13.62 12.84 3.00
C PRO A 89 12.90 13.29 1.72
N GLN A 90 12.72 12.41 0.73
CA GLN A 90 12.13 12.76 -0.56
C GLN A 90 11.06 11.75 -0.97
N PRO A 91 9.94 12.21 -1.53
CA PRO A 91 8.93 11.32 -2.09
C PRO A 91 9.45 10.63 -3.36
N ARG A 92 9.01 9.41 -3.59
CA ARG A 92 9.18 8.68 -4.86
C ARG A 92 7.83 8.52 -5.56
N SER A 93 7.84 8.64 -6.88
CA SER A 93 6.66 8.40 -7.72
C SER A 93 6.61 6.93 -8.13
N VAL A 94 5.47 6.28 -7.90
CA VAL A 94 5.18 4.89 -8.24
C VAL A 94 4.04 4.89 -9.23
N ARG A 95 4.30 4.46 -10.46
CA ARG A 95 3.27 4.35 -11.51
C ARG A 95 2.71 2.93 -11.57
N PRO A 96 1.40 2.74 -11.45
CA PRO A 96 0.80 1.43 -11.62
C PRO A 96 1.01 0.87 -13.03
N MET A 97 1.49 -0.37 -13.14
CA MET A 97 1.85 -0.97 -14.43
C MET A 97 0.66 -1.23 -15.35
N HIS A 98 -0.52 -1.48 -14.79
CA HIS A 98 -1.72 -1.77 -15.58
C HIS A 98 -2.18 -0.55 -16.41
N GLN A 99 -1.72 0.66 -16.07
CA GLN A 99 -1.95 1.88 -16.83
C GLN A 99 -0.95 2.12 -17.99
N LEU A 100 0.20 1.44 -18.00
CA LEU A 100 1.21 1.58 -19.06
C LEU A 100 0.90 0.75 -20.31
N ALA A 101 -0.11 -0.13 -20.26
CA ALA A 101 -0.48 -1.04 -21.34
C ALA A 101 -1.62 -0.50 -22.24
N SER A 102 -1.99 0.77 -22.11
CA SER A 102 -3.06 1.43 -22.91
C SER A 102 -2.50 2.23 -24.08
#